data_AF-A0A7H8HNN3-F1
#
_entry.id   AF-A0A7H8HNN3-F1
#
_cell.length_a   1.000
_cell.length_b   1.000
_cell.length_c   1.000
_cell.angle_alpha   90.00
_cell.angle_beta   90.00
_cell.angle_gamma   90.00
#
_symmetry.space_group_name_H-M   'P 1'
#
loop_
_entity.id
_entity.type
_entity.pdbx_description
1 polymer ?
#
loop_
_entity_poly.entity_id
_entity_poly.type
_entity_poly.pdbx_seq_one_letter_code
_entity_poly.pdbx_strand_id
1 'polypeptide(L)'
;MLTALGAAIIAAVASLVGVTLGALVEPLKLNAARRAKVRQDRADRCGRFIEAGARARQHLVSISVSYRQQAAERVSGYEDEYYTARAEMRSLLGLLVMSGPDELVDAAKEVRRKDMDLHHVRHAPDDDGEFTRVVLPTPVREAVVALDRAIEEFALVARKHTS
;
A
#
# COMPACT_ATOMS: atom_id res chain seq x y z
N MET A 1 21.49 -63.67 -12.15
CA MET A 1 21.33 -63.19 -10.75
C MET A 1 22.20 -61.98 -10.41
N LEU A 2 23.48 -61.90 -10.84
CA LEU A 2 24.36 -60.76 -10.56
C LEU A 2 23.87 -59.39 -11.08
N THR A 3 23.13 -59.34 -12.18
CA THR A 3 22.61 -58.09 -12.77
C THR A 3 21.43 -57.50 -12.00
N ALA A 4 20.55 -58.34 -11.47
CA ALA A 4 19.39 -57.91 -10.68
C ALA A 4 19.81 -57.36 -9.30
N LEU A 5 20.83 -57.95 -8.68
CA LEU A 5 21.38 -57.48 -7.40
C LEU A 5 22.06 -56.11 -7.57
N GLY A 6 22.82 -55.92 -8.66
CA GLY A 6 23.45 -54.63 -8.98
C GLY A 6 22.43 -53.51 -9.22
N ALA A 7 21.35 -53.79 -9.96
CA ALA A 7 20.29 -52.83 -10.19
C ALA A 7 19.56 -52.43 -8.89
N ALA A 8 19.31 -53.38 -7.99
CA ALA A 8 18.68 -53.13 -6.69
C ALA A 8 19.53 -52.23 -5.78
N ILE A 9 20.85 -52.44 -5.76
CA ILE A 9 21.79 -51.62 -4.98
C ILE A 9 21.85 -50.19 -5.54
N ILE A 10 21.91 -50.04 -6.86
CA ILE A 10 21.90 -48.71 -7.50
C ILE A 10 20.60 -47.96 -7.20
N ALA A 11 19.45 -48.65 -7.27
CA ALA A 11 18.15 -48.06 -6.93
C ALA A 11 18.08 -47.63 -5.45
N ALA A 12 18.63 -48.42 -4.54
CA ALA A 12 18.68 -48.10 -3.11
C ALA A 12 19.60 -46.91 -2.79
N VAL A 13 20.75 -46.80 -3.48
CA VAL A 13 21.65 -45.64 -3.32
C VAL A 13 21.03 -44.39 -3.93
N ALA A 14 20.41 -44.50 -5.11
CA ALA A 14 19.73 -43.37 -5.75
C ALA A 14 18.54 -42.87 -4.93
N SER A 15 17.76 -43.76 -4.31
CA SER A 15 16.66 -43.38 -3.42
C SER A 15 17.16 -42.72 -2.14
N LEU A 16 18.23 -43.24 -1.52
CA LEU A 16 18.83 -42.64 -0.34
C LEU A 16 19.40 -41.24 -0.62
N VAL A 17 20.08 -41.07 -1.77
CA VAL A 17 20.59 -39.77 -2.23
C VAL A 17 19.43 -38.81 -2.55
N GLY A 18 18.36 -39.28 -3.18
CA GLY A 18 17.17 -38.48 -3.45
C GLY A 18 16.44 -38.01 -2.19
N VAL A 19 16.30 -38.88 -1.19
CA VAL A 19 15.65 -38.55 0.10
C VAL A 19 16.51 -37.59 0.92
N THR A 20 17.83 -37.78 0.96
CA THR A 20 18.75 -36.89 1.68
C THR A 20 18.88 -35.51 1.04
N LEU A 21 18.96 -35.42 -0.30
CA LEU A 21 18.88 -34.14 -1.02
C LEU A 21 17.51 -33.48 -0.84
N GLY A 22 16.42 -34.26 -0.88
CA GLY A 22 15.07 -33.77 -0.59
C GLY A 22 15.00 -33.09 0.77
N ALA A 23 15.46 -33.78 1.82
CA ALA A 23 15.46 -33.29 3.19
C ALA A 23 16.34 -32.04 3.41
N LEU A 24 17.41 -31.87 2.62
CA LEU A 24 18.27 -30.68 2.68
C LEU A 24 17.68 -29.49 1.91
N VAL A 25 16.98 -29.74 0.81
CA VAL A 25 16.40 -28.69 -0.05
C VAL A 25 15.05 -28.21 0.47
N GLU A 26 14.28 -29.05 1.14
CA GLU A 26 12.97 -28.72 1.71
C GLU A 26 13.00 -27.52 2.69
N PRO A 27 13.91 -27.43 3.69
CA PRO A 27 14.00 -26.25 4.54
C PRO A 27 14.42 -24.98 3.77
N LEU A 28 15.23 -25.10 2.71
CA LEU A 28 15.59 -23.98 1.85
C LEU A 28 14.37 -23.49 1.06
N LYS A 29 13.57 -24.41 0.51
CA LYS A 29 12.31 -24.10 -0.19
C LYS A 29 11.30 -23.44 0.74
N LEU A 30 11.13 -23.97 1.96
CA LEU A 30 10.22 -23.39 2.96
C LEU A 30 10.66 -21.98 3.38
N ASN A 31 11.96 -21.76 3.58
CA ASN A 31 12.48 -20.42 3.88
C ASN A 31 12.31 -19.45 2.71
N ALA A 32 12.54 -19.90 1.48
CA ALA A 32 12.31 -19.10 0.28
C ALA A 32 10.83 -18.73 0.12
N ALA A 33 9.92 -19.70 0.29
CA ALA A 33 8.47 -19.49 0.25
C ALA A 33 8.00 -18.53 1.35
N ARG A 34 8.55 -18.64 2.57
CA ARG A 34 8.24 -17.73 3.68
C ARG A 34 8.70 -16.30 3.39
N ARG A 35 9.89 -16.11 2.81
CA ARG A 35 10.36 -14.78 2.40
C ARG A 35 9.51 -14.20 1.27
N ALA A 36 9.15 -15.01 0.28
CA ALA A 36 8.27 -14.59 -0.81
C ALA A 36 6.91 -14.15 -0.27
N LYS A 37 6.32 -14.92 0.65
CA LYS A 37 5.06 -14.57 1.32
C LYS A 37 5.15 -13.25 2.08
N VAL A 38 6.22 -13.02 2.85
CA VAL A 38 6.40 -11.75 3.57
C VAL A 38 6.52 -10.56 2.61
N ARG A 39 7.21 -10.72 1.48
CA ARG A 39 7.29 -9.67 0.45
C ARG A 39 5.93 -9.40 -0.19
N GLN A 40 5.16 -10.45 -0.51
CA GLN A 40 3.82 -10.32 -1.05
C GLN A 40 2.87 -9.65 -0.06
N ASP A 41 2.82 -10.11 1.19
CA ASP A 41 1.99 -9.50 2.23
C ASP A 41 2.33 -8.02 2.43
N ARG A 42 3.61 -7.66 2.33
CA ARG A 42 4.06 -6.27 2.37
C ARG A 42 3.62 -5.48 1.14
N ALA A 43 3.76 -6.05 -0.05
CA ALA A 43 3.32 -5.43 -1.30
C ALA A 43 1.82 -5.13 -1.28
N ASP A 44 1.01 -6.09 -0.84
CA ASP A 44 -0.44 -5.96 -0.73
C ASP A 44 -0.81 -4.85 0.26
N ARG A 45 -0.14 -4.78 1.43
CA ARG A 45 -0.36 -3.69 2.40
C ARG A 45 -0.01 -2.33 1.82
N CYS A 46 1.12 -2.22 1.10
CA CYS A 46 1.53 -0.95 0.48
C CYS A 46 0.56 -0.53 -0.62
N GLY A 47 0.12 -1.47 -1.46
CA GLY A 47 -0.87 -1.21 -2.51
C GLY A 47 -2.20 -0.72 -1.93
N ARG A 48 -2.72 -1.41 -0.91
CA ARG A 48 -3.94 -0.98 -0.22
C ARG A 48 -3.79 0.38 0.47
N PHE A 49 -2.60 0.70 0.98
CA PHE A 49 -2.35 1.99 1.63
C PHE A 49 -2.40 3.13 0.61
N ILE A 50 -1.79 2.93 -0.57
CA ILE A 50 -1.87 3.85 -1.70
C ILE A 50 -3.32 4.03 -2.16
N GLU A 51 -4.06 2.94 -2.34
CA GLU A 51 -5.47 2.98 -2.75
C GLU A 51 -6.34 3.74 -1.74
N ALA A 52 -6.15 3.49 -0.44
CA ALA A 52 -6.87 4.19 0.62
C ALA A 52 -6.51 5.70 0.63
N GLY A 53 -5.24 6.05 0.43
CA GLY A 53 -4.81 7.45 0.29
C GLY A 53 -5.41 8.15 -0.93
N ALA A 54 -5.43 7.48 -2.08
CA ALA A 54 -6.03 8.01 -3.30
C ALA A 54 -7.55 8.21 -3.16
N ARG A 55 -8.25 7.27 -2.51
CA ARG A 55 -9.67 7.41 -2.18
C ARG A 55 -9.91 8.57 -1.22
N ALA A 56 -9.16 8.66 -0.13
CA ALA A 56 -9.28 9.76 0.83
C ALA A 56 -9.13 11.14 0.13
N ARG A 57 -8.10 11.28 -0.71
CA ARG A 57 -7.91 12.48 -1.55
C ARG A 57 -9.12 12.77 -2.45
N GLN A 58 -9.63 11.76 -3.15
CA GLN A 58 -10.78 11.91 -4.04
C GLN A 58 -12.01 12.41 -3.27
N HIS A 59 -12.32 11.84 -2.11
CA HIS A 59 -13.46 12.27 -1.30
C HIS A 59 -13.26 13.69 -0.76
N LEU A 60 -12.05 14.09 -0.34
CA LEU A 60 -11.76 15.47 0.07
C LEU A 60 -11.96 16.49 -1.08
N VAL A 61 -11.58 16.12 -2.31
CA VAL A 61 -11.87 16.93 -3.50
C VAL A 61 -13.38 17.02 -3.75
N SER A 62 -14.10 15.90 -3.66
CA SER A 62 -15.56 15.87 -3.83
C SER A 62 -16.30 16.69 -2.77
N ILE A 63 -15.82 16.68 -1.52
CA ILE A 63 -16.30 17.55 -0.43
C ILE A 63 -16.09 19.01 -0.79
N SER A 64 -14.87 19.36 -1.22
CA SER A 64 -14.50 20.73 -1.61
C SER A 64 -15.40 21.27 -2.73
N VAL A 65 -15.65 20.47 -3.77
CA VAL A 65 -16.55 20.82 -4.88
C VAL A 65 -18.00 20.94 -4.41
N SER A 66 -18.50 19.96 -3.64
CA SER A 66 -19.90 19.93 -3.20
C SER A 66 -20.23 21.05 -2.21
N TYR A 67 -19.28 21.39 -1.33
CA TYR A 67 -19.38 22.52 -0.40
C TYR A 67 -19.63 23.83 -1.15
N ARG A 68 -18.84 24.09 -2.20
CA ARG A 68 -18.97 25.31 -3.02
C ARG A 68 -20.25 25.34 -3.85
N GLN A 69 -20.75 24.17 -4.25
CA GLN A 69 -22.05 24.02 -4.90
C GLN A 69 -23.25 24.08 -3.93
N GLN A 70 -23.01 24.26 -2.62
CA GLN A 70 -24.04 24.25 -1.58
C GLN A 70 -24.87 22.94 -1.54
N ALA A 71 -24.25 21.82 -1.91
CA ALA A 71 -24.89 20.50 -1.96
C ALA A 71 -24.64 19.70 -0.67
N ALA A 72 -25.26 20.14 0.44
CA ALA A 72 -24.98 19.64 1.79
C ALA A 72 -25.13 18.11 1.95
N GLU A 73 -26.16 17.50 1.34
CA GLU A 73 -26.36 16.04 1.41
C GLU A 73 -25.20 15.25 0.78
N ARG A 74 -24.64 15.76 -0.33
CA ARG A 74 -23.47 15.13 -0.97
C ARG A 74 -22.23 15.25 -0.11
N VAL A 75 -22.06 16.39 0.58
CA VAL A 75 -20.93 16.60 1.49
C VAL A 75 -20.93 15.54 2.59
N SER A 76 -22.07 15.27 3.23
CA SER A 76 -22.17 14.26 4.28
C SER A 76 -21.77 12.87 3.78
N GLY A 77 -22.26 12.46 2.60
CA GLY A 77 -21.91 11.16 2.02
C GLY A 77 -20.40 11.02 1.75
N TYR A 78 -19.77 12.06 1.20
CA TYR A 78 -18.32 12.04 0.98
C TYR A 78 -17.50 12.12 2.27
N GLU A 79 -18.00 12.75 3.33
CA GLU A 79 -17.33 12.75 4.64
C GLU A 79 -17.27 11.34 5.24
N ASP A 80 -18.36 10.58 5.19
CA ASP A 80 -18.39 9.20 5.67
C ASP A 80 -17.42 8.30 4.88
N GLU A 81 -17.40 8.43 3.56
CA GLU A 81 -16.48 7.69 2.68
C GLU A 81 -15.02 8.08 2.94
N TYR A 82 -14.75 9.37 3.16
CA TYR A 82 -13.42 9.87 3.55
C TYR A 82 -12.95 9.27 4.89
N TYR A 83 -13.79 9.30 5.93
CA TYR A 83 -13.41 8.74 7.23
C TYR A 83 -13.22 7.22 7.18
N THR A 84 -13.94 6.53 6.31
CA THR A 84 -13.73 5.11 6.02
C THR A 84 -12.35 4.86 5.41
N ALA A 85 -12.00 5.60 4.35
CA ALA A 85 -10.68 5.50 3.72
C ALA A 85 -9.54 5.85 4.69
N ARG A 86 -9.72 6.89 5.51
CA ARG A 86 -8.75 7.32 6.53
C ARG A 86 -8.60 6.29 7.67
N ALA A 87 -9.67 5.59 8.04
CA ALA A 87 -9.59 4.47 8.98
C ALA A 87 -8.78 3.30 8.41
N GLU A 88 -8.96 2.99 7.13
CA GLU A 88 -8.17 1.98 6.43
C GLU A 88 -6.69 2.36 6.36
N MET A 89 -6.36 3.60 5.97
CA MET A 89 -4.98 4.10 5.98
C MET A 89 -4.34 3.96 7.36
N ARG A 90 -5.05 4.33 8.43
CA ARG A 90 -4.56 4.21 9.80
C ARG A 90 -4.29 2.76 10.20
N SER A 91 -5.17 1.84 9.84
CA SER A 91 -5.00 0.41 10.10
C SER A 91 -3.75 -0.13 9.40
N LEU A 92 -3.61 0.17 8.10
CA LEU A 92 -2.47 -0.24 7.29
C LEU A 92 -1.15 0.38 7.77
N LEU A 93 -1.15 1.66 8.14
CA LEU A 93 0.00 2.30 8.78
C LEU A 93 0.41 1.58 10.06
N GLY A 94 -0.55 1.15 10.90
CA GLY A 94 -0.26 0.35 12.09
C GLY A 94 0.47 -0.96 11.75
N LEU A 95 0.04 -1.65 10.68
CA LEU A 95 0.73 -2.86 10.20
C LEU A 95 2.15 -2.57 9.68
N LEU A 96 2.33 -1.43 8.99
CA LEU A 96 3.64 -0.99 8.52
C LEU A 96 4.56 -0.64 9.70
N VAL A 97 4.07 0.06 10.72
CA VAL A 97 4.85 0.37 11.93
C VAL A 97 5.31 -0.91 12.65
N MET A 98 4.47 -1.95 12.69
CA MET A 98 4.81 -3.20 13.37
C MET A 98 5.81 -4.08 12.60
N SER A 99 5.94 -3.94 11.27
CA SER A 99 6.63 -4.95 10.45
C SER A 99 7.39 -4.43 9.23
N GLY A 100 7.36 -3.12 9.00
CA GLY A 100 8.01 -2.42 7.90
C GLY A 100 9.35 -1.80 8.33
N PRO A 101 10.24 -1.52 7.36
CA PRO A 101 11.44 -0.72 7.62
C PRO A 101 11.09 0.74 7.92
N ASP A 102 11.91 1.42 8.72
CA ASP A 102 11.65 2.79 9.19
C ASP A 102 11.42 3.78 8.04
N GLU A 103 12.21 3.68 6.96
CA GLU A 103 12.04 4.56 5.78
C GLU A 103 10.66 4.43 5.11
N LEU A 104 10.09 3.22 5.11
CA LEU A 104 8.75 2.98 4.58
C LEU A 104 7.67 3.54 5.52
N VAL A 105 7.89 3.39 6.82
CA VAL A 105 7.00 3.92 7.86
C VAL A 105 6.98 5.45 7.81
N ASP A 106 8.13 6.09 7.66
CA ASP A 106 8.23 7.55 7.62
C ASP A 106 7.60 8.13 6.35
N ALA A 107 7.79 7.48 5.20
CA ALA A 107 7.07 7.83 3.97
C ALA A 107 5.54 7.68 4.13
N ALA A 108 5.07 6.62 4.81
CA ALA A 108 3.64 6.45 5.07
C ALA A 108 3.06 7.51 6.04
N LYS A 109 3.83 7.91 7.06
CA LYS A 109 3.46 9.03 7.95
C LYS A 109 3.35 10.34 7.17
N GLU A 110 4.24 10.55 6.21
CA GLU A 110 4.22 11.74 5.35
C GLU A 110 2.95 11.80 4.50
N VAL A 111 2.54 10.69 3.89
CA VAL A 111 1.24 10.59 3.19
C VAL A 111 0.09 10.98 4.12
N ARG A 112 0.07 10.46 5.34
CA ARG A 112 -0.97 10.79 6.33
C ARG A 112 -0.95 12.26 6.75
N ARG A 113 0.24 12.87 6.83
CA ARG A 113 0.39 14.30 7.10
C ARG A 113 -0.20 15.12 5.97
N LYS A 114 0.08 14.77 4.71
CA LYS A 114 -0.45 15.47 3.52
C LYS A 114 -1.95 15.28 3.32
N ASP A 115 -2.49 14.11 3.67
CA ASP A 115 -3.94 13.88 3.78
C ASP A 115 -4.58 14.86 4.77
N MET A 116 -3.94 15.05 5.93
CA MET A 116 -4.42 16.02 6.92
C MET A 116 -4.29 17.47 6.49
N ASP A 117 -3.19 17.84 5.82
CA ASP A 117 -3.02 19.17 5.24
C ASP A 117 -4.17 19.47 4.27
N LEU A 118 -4.48 18.54 3.36
CA LEU A 118 -5.62 18.66 2.43
C LEU A 118 -6.96 18.74 3.16
N HIS A 119 -7.16 17.92 4.20
CA HIS A 119 -8.37 17.97 5.01
C HIS A 119 -8.58 19.35 5.63
N HIS A 120 -7.54 19.98 6.17
CA HIS A 120 -7.65 21.30 6.78
C HIS A 120 -8.00 22.40 5.77
N VAL A 121 -7.46 22.34 4.56
CA VAL A 121 -7.67 23.38 3.53
C VAL A 121 -8.87 23.13 2.63
N ARG A 122 -9.61 22.02 2.77
CA ARG A 122 -10.72 21.64 1.87
C ARG A 122 -11.81 22.70 1.71
N HIS A 123 -12.00 23.55 2.72
CA HIS A 123 -12.95 24.67 2.74
C HIS A 123 -12.29 26.04 2.61
N ALA A 124 -11.01 26.11 2.21
CA ALA A 124 -10.32 27.39 1.99
C ALA A 124 -11.11 28.27 1.00
N PRO A 125 -11.16 29.60 1.20
CA PRO A 125 -11.88 30.49 0.32
C PRO A 125 -11.32 30.44 -1.11
N ASP A 126 -12.16 30.81 -2.08
CA ASP A 126 -11.74 31.00 -3.47
C ASP A 126 -11.33 32.46 -3.69
N ASP A 127 -10.20 32.84 -3.11
CA ASP A 127 -9.73 34.23 -3.12
C ASP A 127 -9.38 34.72 -4.53
N ASP A 128 -9.02 33.79 -5.43
CA ASP A 128 -8.68 34.07 -6.82
C ASP A 128 -9.94 34.21 -7.70
N GLY A 129 -11.12 33.79 -7.21
CA GLY A 129 -12.39 33.78 -7.95
C GLY A 129 -12.40 32.86 -9.18
N GLU A 130 -11.44 31.95 -9.29
CA GLU A 130 -11.24 31.08 -10.44
C GLU A 130 -11.95 29.73 -10.31
N PHE A 131 -12.72 29.50 -9.24
CA PHE A 131 -13.36 28.22 -9.04
C PHE A 131 -14.28 27.86 -10.21
N THR A 132 -14.00 26.71 -10.81
CA THR A 132 -14.91 26.01 -11.71
C THR A 132 -15.10 24.60 -11.19
N ARG A 133 -16.06 23.85 -11.76
CA ARG A 133 -16.19 22.41 -11.45
C ARG A 133 -14.90 21.60 -11.67
N VAL A 134 -13.94 22.15 -12.41
CA VAL A 134 -12.68 21.51 -12.81
C VAL A 134 -11.46 22.17 -12.17
N VAL A 135 -11.57 23.46 -11.80
CA VAL A 135 -10.48 24.24 -11.18
C VAL A 135 -10.80 24.43 -9.69
N LEU A 136 -10.03 23.75 -8.85
CA LEU A 136 -10.09 23.90 -7.40
C LEU A 136 -9.34 25.18 -6.98
N PRO A 137 -9.74 25.84 -5.87
CA PRO A 137 -8.98 26.96 -5.34
C PRO A 137 -7.54 26.59 -5.06
N THR A 138 -6.66 27.58 -5.18
CA THR A 138 -5.21 27.40 -5.12
C THR A 138 -4.74 26.61 -3.90
N PRO A 139 -5.19 26.89 -2.65
CA PRO A 139 -4.76 26.11 -1.48
C PRO A 139 -5.14 24.63 -1.56
N VAL A 140 -6.32 24.32 -2.11
CA VAL A 140 -6.79 22.93 -2.27
C VAL A 140 -5.97 22.23 -3.34
N ARG A 141 -5.74 22.89 -4.47
CA ARG A 141 -4.96 22.34 -5.59
C ARG A 141 -3.52 22.02 -5.18
N GLU A 142 -2.88 22.93 -4.44
CA GLU A 142 -1.53 22.72 -3.92
C GLU A 142 -1.46 21.55 -2.93
N ALA A 143 -2.44 21.45 -2.02
CA ALA A 143 -2.50 20.33 -1.08
C ALA A 143 -2.78 18.99 -1.76
N VAL A 144 -3.60 18.97 -2.82
CA VAL A 144 -3.82 17.78 -3.67
C VAL A 144 -2.50 17.33 -4.30
N VAL A 145 -1.78 18.24 -4.96
CA VAL A 145 -0.49 17.94 -5.58
C VAL A 145 0.53 17.45 -4.55
N ALA A 146 0.57 18.07 -3.36
CA ALA A 146 1.46 17.65 -2.29
C ALA A 146 1.15 16.23 -1.79
N LEU A 147 -0.13 15.87 -1.68
CA LEU A 147 -0.54 14.52 -1.32
C LEU A 147 -0.22 13.49 -2.41
N ASP A 148 -0.50 13.80 -3.68
CA ASP A 148 -0.16 12.91 -4.80
C ASP A 148 1.35 12.64 -4.85
N ARG A 149 2.17 13.68 -4.68
CA ARG A 149 3.62 13.54 -4.57
C ARG A 149 4.06 12.67 -3.40
N ALA A 150 3.46 12.83 -2.22
CA ALA A 150 3.77 11.99 -1.06
C ALA A 150 3.40 10.51 -1.32
N ILE A 151 2.30 10.24 -2.02
CA ILE A 151 1.88 8.89 -2.42
C ILE A 151 2.90 8.29 -3.41
N GLU A 152 3.37 9.07 -4.39
CA GLU A 152 4.41 8.64 -5.33
C GLU A 152 5.73 8.34 -4.61
N GLU A 153 6.18 9.21 -3.71
CA GLU A 153 7.38 9.02 -2.90
C GLU A 153 7.26 7.75 -2.04
N PHE A 154 6.12 7.53 -1.39
CA PHE A 154 5.84 6.28 -0.68
C PHE A 154 5.90 5.06 -1.60
N ALA A 155 5.33 5.12 -2.81
CA ALA A 155 5.36 4.02 -3.76
C ALA A 155 6.79 3.67 -4.22
N LEU A 156 7.63 4.69 -4.42
CA LEU A 156 9.05 4.52 -4.76
C LEU A 156 9.83 3.84 -3.63
N VAL A 157 9.58 4.21 -2.37
CA VAL A 157 10.18 3.54 -1.21
C VAL A 157 9.65 2.10 -1.09
N ALA A 158 8.33 1.91 -1.20
CA ALA A 158 7.70 0.59 -1.13
C ALA A 158 8.32 -0.39 -2.14
N ARG A 159 8.53 0.07 -3.39
CA ARG A 159 9.16 -0.73 -4.46
C ARG A 159 10.49 -1.34 -4.04
N LYS A 160 11.33 -0.63 -3.28
CA LYS A 160 12.64 -1.14 -2.81
C LYS A 160 12.50 -2.35 -1.87
N HIS A 161 11.37 -2.46 -1.17
CA HIS A 161 11.15 -3.44 -0.11
C HIS A 161 10.16 -4.56 -0.47
N THR A 162 9.51 -4.44 -1.62
CA THR A 162 8.52 -5.38 -2.14
C THR A 162 8.98 -6.10 -3.41
N SER A 163 10.05 -5.62 -4.05
CA SER A 163 10.72 -6.28 -5.18
C SER A 163 11.54 -7.51 -4.75
#